data_AF-Q4FKW4-F1
#
_entry.id   AF-Q4FKW4-F1
#
_cell.length_a   1.000
_cell.length_b   1.000
_cell.length_c   1.000
_cell.angle_alpha   90.00
_cell.angle_beta   90.00
_cell.angle_gamma   90.00
#
_symmetry.space_group_name_H-M   'P 1'
#
loop_
_entity.id
_entity.type
_entity.pdbx_description
1 polymer ?
#
loop_
_entity_poly.entity_id
_entity_poly.type
_entity_poly.pdbx_seq_one_letter_code
_entity_poly.pdbx_strand_id
1 'polypeptide(L)'
;MTGLRNKNFIRIILLKVPVILLFVSVLNDYDFNYSGLKYFSFNFSYILIFYYSLKKTESLGYTYIFIAGLFNDVVIGTPIGLSSLMYLILCVAASYLRNITLRPSLLKDGIFFLLTILIINSLLFLSLKFIFNYELNYFDQIINMVFTFLFYFLFSNLFNFFENYVVRNNNAG
;
A
#
# COMPACT_ATOMS: atom_id res chain seq x y z
N MET A 1 5.69 -39.14 -3.97
CA MET A 1 6.51 -37.98 -4.41
C MET A 1 5.69 -36.77 -4.90
N THR A 2 4.36 -36.84 -5.01
CA THR A 2 3.49 -35.73 -5.45
C THR A 2 3.23 -34.68 -4.35
N GLY A 3 3.25 -35.07 -3.06
CA GLY A 3 2.99 -34.16 -1.93
C GLY A 3 4.07 -33.09 -1.68
N LEU A 4 5.35 -33.42 -1.89
CA LEU A 4 6.47 -32.47 -1.71
C LEU A 4 6.47 -31.35 -2.78
N ARG A 5 6.11 -31.68 -4.02
CA ARG A 5 6.02 -30.69 -5.11
C ARG A 5 4.87 -29.71 -4.89
N ASN A 6 3.76 -30.17 -4.30
CA ASN A 6 2.58 -29.33 -4.06
C ASN A 6 2.81 -28.31 -2.92
N LYS A 7 3.52 -28.69 -1.85
CA LYS A 7 3.91 -27.76 -0.77
C LYS A 7 4.78 -26.60 -1.30
N ASN A 8 5.74 -26.88 -2.18
CA ASN A 8 6.58 -25.84 -2.79
C ASN A 8 5.78 -24.87 -3.67
N PHE A 9 4.78 -25.36 -4.41
CA PHE A 9 3.93 -24.52 -5.26
C PHE A 9 3.03 -23.59 -4.43
N ILE A 10 2.38 -24.12 -3.39
CA ILE A 10 1.55 -23.32 -2.45
C ILE A 10 2.40 -22.24 -1.77
N ARG A 11 3.64 -22.57 -1.37
CA ARG A 11 4.58 -21.62 -0.77
C ARG A 11 4.94 -20.47 -1.72
N ILE A 12 5.20 -20.76 -2.99
CA ILE A 12 5.51 -19.73 -4.00
C ILE A 12 4.31 -18.79 -4.20
N ILE A 13 3.09 -19.32 -4.24
CA ILE A 13 1.87 -18.52 -4.37
C ILE A 13 1.71 -17.62 -3.14
N LEU A 14 1.86 -18.16 -1.93
CA LEU A 14 1.73 -17.39 -0.69
C LEU A 14 2.72 -16.22 -0.61
N LEU A 15 3.95 -16.40 -1.10
CA LEU A 15 4.94 -15.32 -1.17
C LEU A 15 4.56 -14.21 -2.16
N LYS A 16 3.77 -14.52 -3.19
CA LYS A 16 3.29 -13.55 -4.20
C LYS A 16 1.96 -12.88 -3.84
N VAL A 17 1.29 -13.30 -2.77
CA VAL A 17 0.03 -12.71 -2.30
C VAL A 17 0.11 -11.18 -2.14
N PRO A 18 1.17 -10.59 -1.56
CA PRO A 18 1.25 -9.13 -1.42
C PRO A 18 1.21 -8.39 -2.76
N VAL A 19 1.90 -8.92 -3.78
CA VAL A 19 1.91 -8.34 -5.13
C VAL A 19 0.54 -8.47 -5.80
N ILE A 20 -0.07 -9.66 -5.71
CA ILE A 20 -1.41 -9.89 -6.27
C ILE A 20 -2.42 -8.95 -5.61
N LEU A 21 -2.35 -8.81 -4.29
CA LEU A 21 -3.22 -7.92 -3.52
C LEU A 21 -2.99 -6.44 -3.88
N LEU A 22 -1.76 -6.03 -4.17
CA LEU A 22 -1.46 -4.68 -4.66
C LEU A 22 -2.11 -4.42 -6.03
N PHE A 23 -1.98 -5.33 -6.99
CA PHE A 23 -2.59 -5.15 -8.31
C PHE A 23 -4.11 -5.18 -8.25
N VAL A 24 -4.70 -6.10 -7.47
CA VAL A 24 -6.15 -6.09 -7.21
C VAL A 24 -6.58 -4.78 -6.56
N SER A 25 -5.75 -4.24 -5.66
CA SER A 25 -6.02 -2.97 -4.99
C SER A 25 -5.98 -1.76 -5.92
N VAL A 26 -5.12 -1.78 -6.93
CA VAL A 26 -4.98 -0.68 -7.87
C VAL A 26 -6.06 -0.72 -8.95
N LEU A 27 -6.49 -1.93 -9.33
CA LEU A 27 -7.52 -2.13 -10.34
C LEU A 27 -8.93 -1.92 -9.78
N ASN A 28 -9.14 -2.18 -8.48
CA ASN A 28 -10.37 -1.86 -7.78
C ASN A 28 -10.24 -0.48 -7.15
N ASP A 29 -10.94 0.50 -7.70
CA ASP A 29 -11.08 1.80 -7.04
C ASP A 29 -11.83 1.60 -5.71
N TYR A 30 -11.17 1.82 -4.56
CA TYR A 30 -11.79 1.73 -3.22
C TYR A 30 -12.57 2.99 -2.88
N ASP A 31 -13.36 3.46 -3.84
CA ASP A 31 -14.30 4.54 -3.64
C ASP A 31 -15.72 3.96 -3.44
N PHE A 32 -16.14 3.85 -2.18
CA PHE A 32 -17.47 3.38 -1.85
C PHE A 32 -18.56 4.43 -2.09
N ASN A 33 -18.23 5.58 -2.69
CA ASN A 33 -19.20 6.59 -3.11
C ASN A 33 -20.32 5.99 -3.98
N TYR A 34 -20.02 5.01 -4.83
CA TYR A 34 -21.02 4.31 -5.66
C TYR A 34 -22.04 3.49 -4.84
N SER A 35 -21.69 3.11 -3.60
CA SER A 35 -22.54 2.33 -2.69
C SER A 35 -23.38 3.19 -1.74
N GLY A 36 -23.36 4.52 -1.89
CA GLY A 36 -24.14 5.47 -1.08
C GLY A 36 -23.41 6.00 0.17
N LEU A 37 -22.18 5.52 0.44
CA LEU A 37 -21.33 6.00 1.52
C LEU A 37 -20.41 7.12 1.03
N LYS A 38 -20.97 8.34 0.88
CA LYS A 38 -20.36 9.50 0.22
C LYS A 38 -19.02 10.02 0.80
N TYR A 39 -18.53 9.42 1.88
CA TYR A 39 -17.31 9.85 2.59
C TYR A 39 -16.46 8.66 3.06
N PHE A 40 -16.71 7.46 2.52
CA PHE A 40 -15.96 6.28 2.89
C PHE A 40 -15.01 5.91 1.75
N SER A 41 -13.86 6.58 1.72
CA SER A 41 -12.77 6.27 0.78
C SER A 41 -11.47 6.16 1.54
N PHE A 42 -10.60 5.25 1.11
CA PHE A 42 -9.25 5.11 1.65
C PHE A 42 -8.33 4.52 0.60
N ASN A 43 -7.04 4.88 0.66
CA ASN A 43 -6.04 4.36 -0.25
C ASN A 43 -5.43 3.07 0.32
N PHE A 44 -6.02 1.93 -0.05
CA PHE A 44 -5.52 0.63 0.39
C PHE A 44 -4.10 0.32 -0.12
N SER A 45 -3.76 0.77 -1.34
CA SER A 45 -2.42 0.58 -1.91
C SER A 45 -1.34 1.24 -1.07
N TYR A 46 -1.58 2.44 -0.53
CA TYR A 46 -0.62 3.09 0.37
C TYR A 46 -0.36 2.25 1.63
N ILE A 47 -1.42 1.74 2.26
CA ILE A 47 -1.31 0.91 3.46
C ILE A 47 -0.49 -0.36 3.16
N LEU A 48 -0.81 -1.02 2.04
CA LEU A 48 -0.17 -2.26 1.61
C LEU A 48 1.31 -2.05 1.27
N ILE A 49 1.62 -1.05 0.45
CA ILE A 49 3.00 -0.69 0.07
C ILE A 49 3.81 -0.38 1.32
N PHE A 50 3.31 0.49 2.20
CA PHE A 50 4.06 0.89 3.38
C PHE A 50 4.33 -0.28 4.33
N TYR A 51 3.30 -1.07 4.64
CA TYR A 51 3.43 -2.20 5.56
C TYR A 51 4.44 -3.25 5.04
N TYR A 52 4.30 -3.69 3.79
CA TYR A 52 5.16 -4.74 3.25
C TYR A 52 6.57 -4.20 2.96
N SER A 53 6.72 -2.94 2.56
CA SER A 53 8.03 -2.31 2.39
C SER A 53 8.77 -2.15 3.72
N LEU A 54 8.05 -1.93 4.82
CA LEU A 54 8.63 -1.86 6.16
C LEU A 54 9.05 -3.23 6.68
N LYS A 55 8.26 -4.30 6.45
CA LYS A 55 8.49 -5.62 7.06
C LYS A 55 9.25 -6.62 6.20
N LYS A 56 9.16 -6.55 4.87
CA LYS A 56 9.84 -7.47 3.93
C LYS A 56 10.18 -6.77 2.61
N THR A 57 11.46 -6.42 2.44
CA THR A 57 11.97 -5.71 1.25
C THR A 57 11.71 -6.42 -0.07
N GLU A 58 11.74 -7.76 -0.08
CA GLU A 58 11.62 -8.55 -1.31
C GLU A 58 10.18 -8.88 -1.71
N SER A 59 9.20 -8.61 -0.83
CA SER A 59 7.83 -9.10 -1.02
C SER A 59 7.05 -8.38 -2.12
N LEU A 60 7.27 -7.07 -2.30
CA LEU A 60 6.58 -6.27 -3.32
C LEU A 60 7.45 -5.94 -4.52
N GLY A 61 8.76 -5.71 -4.36
CA GLY A 61 9.68 -5.31 -5.42
C GLY A 61 9.38 -3.92 -6.03
N TYR A 62 10.37 -3.03 -6.08
CA TYR A 62 10.20 -1.66 -6.57
C TYR A 62 9.59 -1.58 -7.98
N THR A 63 9.96 -2.52 -8.87
CA THR A 63 9.43 -2.58 -10.25
C THR A 63 7.93 -2.84 -10.27
N TYR A 64 7.41 -3.76 -9.45
CA TYR A 64 5.97 -4.02 -9.41
C TYR A 64 5.20 -2.86 -8.80
N ILE A 65 5.77 -2.20 -7.78
CA ILE A 65 5.18 -0.98 -7.19
C ILE A 65 5.08 0.13 -8.25
N PHE A 66 6.14 0.32 -9.05
CA PHE A 66 6.15 1.30 -10.14
C PHE A 66 5.08 0.97 -11.19
N ILE A 67 5.02 -0.28 -11.67
CA ILE A 67 4.02 -0.73 -12.65
C ILE A 67 2.60 -0.57 -12.08
N ALA A 68 2.37 -0.95 -10.81
CA ALA A 68 1.10 -0.76 -10.14
C ALA A 68 0.70 0.73 -10.10
N GLY A 69 1.63 1.64 -9.85
CA GLY A 69 1.35 3.08 -9.94
C GLY A 69 0.87 3.52 -11.34
N LEU A 70 1.46 2.99 -12.42
CA LEU A 70 1.01 3.30 -13.77
C LEU A 70 -0.42 2.82 -14.03
N PHE A 71 -0.78 1.61 -13.57
CA PHE A 71 -2.15 1.12 -13.66
C PHE A 71 -3.12 1.97 -12.83
N ASN A 72 -2.70 2.42 -11.64
CA ASN A 72 -3.52 3.28 -10.78
C ASN A 72 -3.88 4.59 -11.47
N ASP A 73 -2.90 5.20 -12.15
CA ASP A 73 -3.13 6.43 -12.89
C ASP A 73 -4.13 6.24 -14.04
N VAL A 74 -4.06 5.10 -14.74
CA VAL A 74 -5.01 4.76 -15.82
C VAL A 74 -6.42 4.52 -15.28
N VAL A 75 -6.56 3.87 -14.13
CA VAL A 75 -7.87 3.54 -13.53
C VAL A 75 -8.56 4.79 -12.96
N ILE A 76 -7.82 5.62 -12.22
CA ILE A 76 -8.35 6.84 -11.58
C ILE A 76 -8.48 7.99 -12.58
N GLY A 77 -7.75 7.93 -13.70
CA GLY A 77 -7.71 9.01 -14.69
C GLY A 77 -6.75 10.15 -14.34
N THR A 78 -5.79 9.89 -13.45
CA THR A 78 -4.72 10.85 -13.13
C THR A 78 -3.59 10.83 -14.18
N PRO A 79 -2.80 11.90 -14.29
CA PRO A 79 -1.64 11.92 -15.18
C PRO A 79 -0.69 10.75 -14.94
N ILE A 80 -0.31 10.07 -16.02
CA ILE A 80 0.44 8.81 -15.94
C ILE A 80 1.81 9.02 -15.29
N GLY A 81 2.14 8.18 -14.31
CA GLY A 81 3.40 8.21 -13.59
C GLY A 81 3.36 8.97 -12.26
N LEU A 82 2.32 9.78 -11.98
CA LEU A 82 2.21 10.48 -10.69
C LEU A 82 2.04 9.50 -9.53
N SER A 83 1.11 8.56 -9.63
CA SER A 83 0.91 7.55 -8.59
C SER A 83 2.14 6.67 -8.42
N SER A 84 2.83 6.35 -9.52
CA SER A 84 4.07 5.58 -9.48
C SER A 84 5.17 6.28 -8.67
N LEU A 85 5.32 7.60 -8.83
CA LEU A 85 6.28 8.40 -8.09
C LEU A 85 5.91 8.43 -6.59
N MET A 86 4.64 8.65 -6.27
CA MET A 86 4.17 8.67 -4.89
C MET A 86 4.33 7.32 -4.18
N TYR A 87 4.01 6.23 -4.87
CA TYR A 87 4.19 4.86 -4.37
C TYR A 87 5.66 4.53 -4.12
N LEU A 88 6.58 4.98 -4.99
CA LEU A 88 8.01 4.79 -4.77
C LEU A 88 8.54 5.61 -3.60
N ILE A 89 8.12 6.88 -3.44
CA ILE A 89 8.47 7.70 -2.26
C ILE A 89 8.00 7.01 -0.97
N LEU A 90 6.77 6.49 -0.97
CA LEU A 90 6.21 5.74 0.16
C LEU A 90 7.06 4.51 0.50
N CYS A 91 7.47 3.76 -0.52
CA CYS A 91 8.32 2.59 -0.37
C CYS A 91 9.71 2.95 0.18
N VAL A 92 10.33 4.02 -0.34
CA VAL A 92 11.63 4.52 0.14
C VAL A 92 11.52 4.95 1.60
N ALA A 93 10.50 5.72 1.97
CA ALA A 93 10.27 6.16 3.34
C ALA A 93 10.09 4.97 4.30
N ALA A 94 9.31 3.96 3.91
CA ALA A 94 9.15 2.73 4.70
C ALA A 94 10.47 1.96 4.85
N SER A 95 11.26 1.85 3.77
CA SER A 95 12.56 1.18 3.80
C SER A 95 13.58 1.92 4.69
N TYR A 96 13.51 3.24 4.70
CA TYR A 96 14.32 4.10 5.56
C TYR A 96 13.94 3.90 7.03
N LEU A 97 12.64 3.88 7.35
CA LEU A 97 12.17 3.61 8.71
C LEU A 97 12.64 2.25 9.22
N ARG A 98 12.61 1.21 8.38
CA ARG A 98 13.14 -0.12 8.73
C ARG A 98 14.61 -0.04 9.14
N ASN A 99 15.43 0.70 8.39
CA ASN A 99 16.87 0.79 8.66
C ASN A 99 17.19 1.50 9.99
N ILE A 100 16.35 2.45 10.42
CA ILE A 100 16.54 3.19 11.69
C ILE A 100 15.93 2.43 12.88
N THR A 101 14.86 1.67 12.66
CA THR A 101 14.08 1.08 13.75
C THR A 101 14.66 -0.26 14.19
N LEU A 102 15.42 -0.25 15.29
CA LEU A 102 15.98 -1.45 15.93
C LEU A 102 14.93 -2.38 16.58
N ARG A 103 13.78 -1.83 17.01
CA ARG A 103 12.67 -2.60 17.61
C ARG A 103 11.33 -2.16 16.99
N PRO A 104 10.65 -3.03 16.21
CA PRO A 104 9.41 -2.67 15.53
C PRO A 104 8.29 -2.42 16.55
N SER A 105 7.50 -1.37 16.35
CA SER A 105 6.35 -1.05 17.19
C SER A 105 5.27 -0.36 16.39
N LEU A 106 4.05 -0.89 16.44
CA LEU A 106 2.92 -0.47 15.61
C LEU A 106 2.63 1.04 15.72
N LEU A 107 2.75 1.62 16.91
CA LEU A 107 2.51 3.04 17.13
C LEU A 107 3.57 3.93 16.47
N LYS A 108 4.86 3.59 16.58
CA LYS A 108 5.92 4.35 15.89
C LYS A 108 5.80 4.23 14.38
N ASP A 109 5.48 3.03 13.90
CA ASP A 109 5.24 2.79 12.48
C ASP A 109 4.06 3.61 11.98
N GLY A 110 2.99 3.71 12.77
CA GLY A 110 1.81 4.53 12.47
C GLY A 110 2.11 6.03 12.42
N ILE A 111 2.87 6.57 13.38
CA ILE A 111 3.27 7.99 13.37
C ILE A 111 4.11 8.31 12.13
N PHE A 112 5.05 7.43 11.78
CA PHE A 112 5.87 7.63 10.58
C PHE A 112 5.04 7.47 9.30
N PHE A 113 4.08 6.53 9.28
CA PHE A 113 3.12 6.41 8.18
C PHE A 113 2.35 7.70 7.98
N LEU A 114 1.78 8.28 9.05
CA LEU A 114 1.08 9.57 9.02
C LEU A 114 1.94 10.68 8.41
N LEU A 115 3.18 10.82 8.87
CA LEU A 115 4.11 11.82 8.35
C LEU A 115 4.41 11.60 6.86
N THR A 116 4.56 10.34 6.46
CA THR A 116 4.84 9.99 5.06
C THR A 116 3.65 10.30 4.15
N ILE A 117 2.43 9.93 4.56
CA ILE A 117 1.22 10.23 3.77
C ILE A 117 0.92 11.73 3.71
N LEU A 118 1.27 12.52 4.74
CA LEU A 118 1.19 13.99 4.70
C LEU A 118 2.11 14.57 3.62
N ILE A 119 3.36 14.12 3.56
CA ILE A 119 4.32 14.56 2.56
C ILE A 119 3.88 14.14 1.15
N ILE A 120 3.41 12.90 1.00
CA ILE A 120 2.95 12.40 -0.30
C ILE A 120 1.71 13.16 -0.77
N ASN A 121 0.72 13.38 0.09
CA ASN A 121 -0.48 14.12 -0.29
C ASN A 121 -0.17 15.57 -0.63
N SER A 122 0.77 16.21 0.06
CA SER A 122 1.18 17.58 -0.30
C SER A 122 1.89 17.61 -1.66
N LEU A 123 2.79 16.67 -1.95
CA LEU A 123 3.44 16.55 -3.26
C LEU A 123 2.44 16.23 -4.39
N LEU A 124 1.49 15.33 -4.14
CA LEU A 124 0.44 14.97 -5.09
C LEU A 124 -0.49 16.16 -5.37
N PHE A 125 -0.88 16.90 -4.32
CA PHE A 125 -1.65 18.13 -4.47
C PHE A 125 -0.90 19.19 -5.28
N LEU A 126 0.38 19.44 -4.96
CA LEU A 126 1.20 20.41 -5.67
C LEU A 126 1.35 20.05 -7.15
N SER A 127 1.68 18.79 -7.44
CA SER A 127 1.84 18.33 -8.83
C SER A 127 0.54 18.44 -9.61
N LEU A 128 -0.58 17.95 -9.10
CA LEU A 128 -1.87 18.01 -9.78
C LEU A 128 -2.37 19.45 -9.98
N LYS A 129 -2.27 20.30 -8.95
CA LYS A 129 -2.81 21.66 -9.02
C LYS A 129 -1.94 22.59 -9.87
N PHE A 130 -0.62 22.58 -9.71
CA PHE A 130 0.27 23.53 -10.37
C PHE A 130 0.78 23.07 -11.74
N ILE A 131 1.01 21.77 -11.93
CA ILE A 131 1.57 21.25 -13.19
C ILE A 131 0.44 20.89 -14.16
N PHE A 132 -0.60 20.20 -13.67
CA PHE A 132 -1.65 19.64 -14.51
C PHE A 132 -2.98 20.41 -14.46
N ASN A 133 -3.07 21.46 -13.65
CA ASN A 133 -4.28 22.27 -13.46
C ASN A 133 -5.55 21.42 -13.16
N TYR A 134 -5.36 20.32 -12.43
CA TYR A 134 -6.44 19.38 -12.12
C TYR A 134 -7.43 19.97 -11.10
N GLU A 135 -8.72 19.73 -11.30
CA GLU A 135 -9.75 20.09 -10.32
C GLU A 135 -9.81 19.03 -9.22
N LEU A 136 -9.49 19.43 -7.99
CA LEU A 136 -9.44 18.52 -6.84
C LEU A 136 -10.44 18.96 -5.78
N ASN A 137 -11.19 18.01 -5.25
CA ASN A 137 -11.98 18.23 -4.04
C ASN A 137 -11.12 18.03 -2.79
N TYR A 138 -10.79 19.13 -2.11
CA TYR A 138 -9.98 19.14 -0.90
C TYR A 138 -10.58 18.30 0.23
N PHE A 139 -11.91 18.32 0.38
CA PHE A 139 -12.58 17.58 1.44
C PHE A 139 -12.43 16.08 1.23
N ASP A 140 -12.59 15.60 0.00
CA ASP A 140 -12.47 14.17 -0.31
C ASP A 140 -11.04 13.68 -0.08
N GLN A 141 -10.03 14.47 -0.42
CA GLN A 141 -8.63 14.12 -0.16
C GLN A 141 -8.31 14.03 1.33
N ILE A 142 -8.78 15.00 2.13
CA ILE A 142 -8.56 14.99 3.59
C ILE A 142 -9.26 13.79 4.22
N ILE A 143 -10.50 13.51 3.84
CA ILE A 143 -11.26 12.37 4.34
C ILE A 143 -10.54 11.06 3.98
N ASN A 144 -10.17 10.90 2.71
CA ASN A 144 -9.44 9.72 2.23
C ASN A 144 -8.15 9.51 3.04
N MET A 145 -7.41 10.59 3.27
CA MET A 145 -6.18 10.57 4.05
C MET A 145 -6.41 10.12 5.50
N VAL A 146 -7.42 10.68 6.17
CA VAL A 146 -7.74 10.35 7.58
C VAL A 146 -8.15 8.89 7.70
N PHE A 147 -9.01 8.40 6.80
CA PHE A 147 -9.40 7.00 6.79
C PHE A 147 -8.22 6.08 6.47
N THR A 148 -7.38 6.44 5.51
CA THR A 148 -6.16 5.67 5.18
C THR A 148 -5.25 5.52 6.41
N PHE A 149 -5.06 6.59 7.19
CA PHE A 149 -4.30 6.53 8.43
C PHE A 149 -4.97 5.66 9.50
N LEU A 150 -6.28 5.82 9.72
CA LEU A 150 -7.00 5.00 10.71
C LEU A 150 -6.98 3.52 10.35
N PHE A 151 -7.21 3.20 9.08
CA PHE A 151 -7.22 1.83 8.57
C PHE A 151 -5.84 1.18 8.57
N TYR A 152 -4.75 1.95 8.57
CA TYR A 152 -3.41 1.40 8.72
C TYR A 152 -3.27 0.52 9.97
N PHE A 153 -3.83 0.93 11.12
CA PHE A 153 -3.77 0.13 12.34
C PHE A 153 -4.55 -1.18 12.21
N LEU A 154 -5.73 -1.14 11.58
CA LEU A 154 -6.56 -2.31 11.34
C LEU A 154 -5.86 -3.30 10.41
N PHE A 155 -5.44 -2.85 9.23
CA PHE A 155 -4.82 -3.71 8.22
C PHE A 155 -3.43 -4.19 8.62
N SER A 156 -2.64 -3.40 9.34
CA SER A 156 -1.34 -3.85 9.84
C SER A 156 -1.48 -5.03 10.80
N ASN A 157 -2.54 -5.06 11.62
CA ASN A 157 -2.86 -6.21 12.46
C ASN A 157 -3.33 -7.42 11.65
N LEU A 158 -4.18 -7.21 10.63
CA LEU A 158 -4.63 -8.28 9.72
C LEU A 158 -3.46 -8.91 8.95
N PHE A 159 -2.57 -8.08 8.40
CA PHE A 159 -1.39 -8.55 7.67
C PHE A 159 -0.41 -9.27 8.60
N ASN A 160 -0.22 -8.79 9.83
CA ASN A 160 0.57 -9.51 10.84
C ASN A 160 0.01 -10.89 11.13
N PHE A 161 -1.31 -10.99 11.28
CA PHE A 161 -1.98 -12.26 11.50
C PHE A 161 -1.77 -13.20 10.30
N PHE A 162 -1.99 -12.71 9.08
CA PHE A 162 -1.77 -13.48 7.86
C PHE A 162 -0.34 -14.01 7.75
N GLU A 163 0.66 -13.15 7.97
CA GLU A 163 2.08 -13.53 7.89
C GLU A 163 2.47 -14.55 8.97
N ASN A 164 2.04 -14.35 10.22
CA ASN A 164 2.42 -15.22 11.33
C ASN A 164 1.73 -16.59 11.30
N TYR A 165 0.45 -16.65 10.91
CA TYR A 165 -0.32 -17.89 10.96
C TYR A 165 -0.33 -18.66 9.63
N VAL A 166 -0.35 -17.95 8.49
CA VAL A 166 -0.49 -18.60 7.18
C VAL A 166 0.88 -18.84 6.55
N VAL A 167 1.75 -17.83 6.56
CA VAL A 167 3.05 -17.93 5.85
C VAL A 167 4.07 -18.68 6.70
N ARG A 168 4.22 -18.34 7.98
CA ARG A 168 5.22 -18.98 8.86
C ARG A 168 4.91 -20.44 9.19
N ASN A 169 3.63 -20.81 9.35
CA ASN A 169 3.24 -22.20 9.59
C ASN A 169 3.58 -23.12 8.39
N ASN A 170 3.52 -22.60 7.17
CA ASN A 170 3.88 -23.34 5.95
C ASN A 170 5.40 -23.40 5.66
N ASN A 171 6.21 -22.62 6.38
CA ASN A 171 7.68 -22.67 6.28
C ASN A 171 8.32 -23.63 7.30
N ALA A 172 7.56 -24.07 8.33
CA ALA A 172 8.06 -24.85 9.47
C ALA A 172 7.74 -26.36 9.38
N GLY A 173 7.24 -26.87 8.25
CA GLY A 173 6.88 -28.29 8.08
C GLY A 173 7.02 -28.82 6.67
#